data_AF-A0A127T0D4-F1
#
_entry.id   AF-A0A127T0D4-F1
#
_cell.length_a   1.000
_cell.length_b   1.000
_cell.length_c   1.000
_cell.angle_alpha   90.00
_cell.angle_beta   90.00
_cell.angle_gamma   90.00
#
_symmetry.space_group_name_H-M   'P 1'
#
loop_
_entity.id
_entity.type
_entity.pdbx_description
1 polymer ?
#
loop_
_entity_poly.entity_id
_entity_poly.type
_entity_poly.pdbx_seq_one_letter_code
_entity_poly.pdbx_strand_id
1 'polypeptide(L)'
;MLCFSIIANKYETPNDSSKGKNSYFALGQYRYPSMNYFDKLITLLREEQQFDRLQHETLLLKSSLNERRMQGVTWFPIQIMDTELGRGDYLSVSLNRTNHYDVDHKFRFGMPVSLFSNHDPEQDRIAGIISSISKDGMRISFRVDELPEWSRKGKLGIDLLFDEYSYREMFSALEKGKELSKDTKQGGFVRRLIGEELIPIESNEEFFVHPDLNISQNKAVQQILEANTVALLHGPPGTGKTTTLIQAVKALLKQHSKQLLVVAPSNTAVDLLTERLDAVGVTVTRIGNPVKVSE
;
A
#
# COMPACT_ATOMS: atom_id res chain seq x y z
N MET A 1 -11.47 -4.12 -2.79
CA MET A 1 -11.74 -2.67 -2.72
C MET A 1 -10.45 -1.95 -3.10
N LEU A 2 -10.35 -1.45 -4.34
CA LEU A 2 -9.15 -0.83 -4.91
C LEU A 2 -9.23 0.68 -4.67
N CYS A 3 -8.47 1.21 -3.71
CA CYS A 3 -8.34 2.65 -3.52
C CYS A 3 -7.17 3.14 -4.37
N PHE A 4 -7.45 3.46 -5.64
CA PHE A 4 -6.59 4.37 -6.41
C PHE A 4 -7.08 5.78 -6.10
N SER A 5 -6.45 6.43 -5.13
CA SER A 5 -6.71 7.85 -4.85
C SER A 5 -5.96 8.68 -5.87
N ILE A 6 -6.64 8.91 -6.99
CA ILE A 6 -6.26 9.91 -7.96
C ILE A 6 -7.59 10.63 -8.31
N ILE A 7 -7.86 11.72 -7.58
CA ILE A 7 -9.12 12.51 -7.54
C ILE A 7 -9.31 13.34 -8.82
N ALA A 8 -9.99 12.82 -9.85
CA ALA A 8 -10.59 13.67 -10.89
C ALA A 8 -12.10 13.71 -10.69
N ASN A 9 -12.61 14.91 -10.42
CA ASN A 9 -14.04 15.17 -10.44
C ASN A 9 -14.34 16.11 -11.61
N LYS A 10 -15.19 15.67 -12.54
CA LYS A 10 -15.87 16.56 -13.47
C LYS A 10 -17.34 16.17 -13.46
N TYR A 11 -18.10 16.88 -12.62
CA TYR A 11 -19.56 16.93 -12.75
C TYR A 11 -19.87 17.78 -13.98
N GLU A 12 -20.56 17.21 -14.96
CA GLU A 12 -21.28 17.98 -15.99
C GLU A 12 -22.71 18.20 -15.48
N THR A 13 -23.09 19.46 -15.26
CA THR A 13 -24.50 19.86 -15.14
C THR A 13 -25.00 20.34 -16.51
N PRO A 14 -26.28 20.13 -16.86
CA PRO A 14 -26.81 20.46 -18.18
C PRO A 14 -26.88 21.98 -18.39
N ASN A 15 -26.77 22.36 -19.67
CA ASN A 15 -26.99 23.69 -20.25
C ASN A 15 -27.86 24.64 -19.41
N ASP A 16 -27.29 25.77 -18.99
CA ASP A 16 -28.05 27.00 -18.94
C ASP A 16 -27.21 28.17 -19.48
N SER A 17 -27.71 28.72 -20.57
CA SER A 17 -27.13 29.82 -21.33
C SER A 17 -27.55 31.14 -20.70
N SER A 18 -26.73 31.72 -19.81
CA SER A 18 -26.74 33.19 -19.62
C SER A 18 -25.55 33.74 -18.81
N LYS A 19 -24.84 34.66 -19.45
CA LYS A 19 -24.13 35.85 -18.93
C LYS A 19 -23.04 35.67 -17.86
N GLY A 20 -21.83 36.07 -18.26
CA GLY A 20 -20.60 36.01 -17.49
C GLY A 20 -20.65 36.67 -16.10
N LYS A 21 -20.10 35.93 -15.14
CA LYS A 21 -19.46 36.40 -13.92
C LYS A 21 -18.32 35.42 -13.60
N ASN A 22 -17.12 35.96 -13.33
CA ASN A 22 -15.97 35.20 -12.86
C ASN A 22 -16.35 34.45 -11.57
N SER A 23 -16.46 33.12 -11.64
CA SER A 23 -16.72 32.25 -10.51
C SER A 23 -15.41 31.62 -10.03
N TYR A 24 -14.82 32.22 -9.00
CA TYR A 24 -13.77 31.58 -8.19
C TYR A 24 -14.43 30.47 -7.35
N PHE A 25 -14.01 29.23 -7.54
CA PHE A 25 -14.42 28.12 -6.66
C PHE A 25 -13.58 28.16 -5.38
N ALA A 26 -14.19 28.59 -4.28
CA ALA A 26 -13.61 28.44 -2.94
C ALA A 26 -13.86 27.02 -2.44
N LEU A 27 -12.81 26.21 -2.33
CA LEU A 27 -12.87 24.97 -1.56
C LEU A 27 -13.09 25.33 -0.08
N GLY A 28 -14.19 24.86 0.50
CA GLY A 28 -14.62 25.19 1.85
C GLY A 28 -13.55 24.88 2.89
N GLN A 29 -13.00 25.93 3.51
CA GLN A 29 -12.12 25.82 4.66
C GLN A 29 -12.93 25.47 5.91
N TYR A 30 -13.00 24.19 6.27
CA TYR A 30 -13.23 23.83 7.67
C TYR A 30 -11.94 24.13 8.45
N ARG A 31 -11.84 25.38 8.93
CA ARG A 31 -10.76 25.89 9.77
C ARG A 31 -10.77 25.19 11.14
N TYR A 32 -9.94 24.16 11.28
CA TYR A 32 -9.33 23.86 12.58
C TYR A 32 -8.39 25.03 12.93
N PRO A 33 -8.34 25.48 14.19
CA PRO A 33 -7.47 26.59 14.58
C PRO A 33 -5.99 26.23 14.33
N SER A 34 -5.32 27.06 13.51
CA SER A 34 -3.86 27.23 13.34
C SER A 34 -2.93 26.01 13.37
N MET A 35 -3.36 24.82 12.92
CA MET A 35 -2.44 23.72 12.62
C MET A 35 -2.17 23.67 11.12
N ASN A 36 -0.90 23.61 10.72
CA ASN A 36 -0.53 23.37 9.34
C ASN A 36 -1.02 21.96 8.91
N TYR A 37 -1.31 21.79 7.61
CA TYR A 37 -1.79 20.54 7.00
C TYR A 37 -1.10 19.28 7.55
N PHE A 38 0.24 19.29 7.63
CA PHE A 38 1.02 18.14 8.08
C PHE A 38 0.86 17.88 9.58
N ASP A 39 0.83 18.92 10.42
CA ASP A 39 0.62 18.76 11.85
C ASP A 39 -0.73 18.11 12.15
N LYS A 40 -1.77 18.49 11.39
CA LYS A 40 -3.08 17.89 11.52
C LYS A 40 -3.05 16.39 11.19
N LEU A 41 -2.41 16.02 10.07
CA LEU A 41 -2.31 14.61 9.67
C LEU A 41 -1.46 13.78 10.65
N ILE A 42 -0.37 14.34 11.19
CA ILE A 42 0.46 13.68 12.19
C ILE A 42 -0.36 13.40 13.46
N THR A 43 -1.18 14.35 13.91
CA THR A 43 -2.07 14.13 15.06
C THR A 43 -3.09 13.03 14.78
N LEU A 44 -3.78 13.07 13.64
CA LEU A 44 -4.76 12.04 13.26
C LEU A 44 -4.11 10.65 13.14
N LEU A 45 -2.93 10.56 12.53
CA LEU A 45 -2.19 9.30 12.41
C LEU A 45 -1.77 8.75 13.77
N ARG A 46 -1.46 9.62 14.74
CA ARG A 46 -1.14 9.22 16.12
C ARG A 46 -2.37 8.66 16.85
N GLU A 47 -3.53 9.28 16.68
CA GLU A 47 -4.79 8.76 17.22
C GLU A 47 -5.11 7.38 16.63
N GLU A 48 -4.96 7.20 15.32
CA GLU A 48 -5.14 5.92 14.63
C GLU A 48 -4.15 4.86 15.14
N GLN A 49 -2.87 5.20 15.25
CA GLN A 49 -1.83 4.29 15.78
C GLN A 49 -2.15 3.83 17.21
N GLN A 50 -2.55 4.76 18.08
CA GLN A 50 -2.88 4.44 19.47
C GLN A 50 -4.10 3.52 19.55
N PHE A 51 -5.12 3.81 18.75
CA PHE A 51 -6.32 2.98 18.70
C PHE A 51 -6.02 1.56 18.23
N ASP A 52 -5.30 1.41 17.12
CA ASP A 52 -4.96 0.10 16.56
C ASP A 52 -4.05 -0.70 17.49
N ARG A 53 -3.08 -0.03 18.14
CA ARG A 53 -2.21 -0.64 19.15
C ARG A 53 -3.01 -1.15 20.34
N LEU A 54 -3.93 -0.34 20.88
CA LEU A 54 -4.76 -0.74 22.03
C LEU A 54 -5.69 -1.91 21.70
N GLN A 55 -6.27 -1.91 20.49
CA GLN A 55 -7.06 -3.06 20.02
C GLN A 55 -6.21 -4.33 19.95
N HIS A 56 -5.00 -4.21 19.41
CA HIS A 56 -4.07 -5.34 19.26
C HIS A 56 -3.58 -5.87 20.61
N GLU A 57 -3.16 -4.99 21.52
CA GLU A 57 -2.77 -5.37 22.88
C GLU A 57 -3.92 -6.05 23.64
N THR A 58 -5.13 -5.50 23.53
CA THR A 58 -6.34 -6.11 24.13
C THR A 58 -6.57 -7.51 23.56
N LEU A 59 -6.42 -7.68 22.25
CA LEU A 59 -6.61 -8.96 21.59
C LEU A 59 -5.56 -9.99 22.01
N LEU A 60 -4.27 -9.63 22.07
CA LEU A 60 -3.23 -10.58 22.44
C LEU A 60 -3.19 -10.90 23.94
N LEU A 61 -3.43 -9.93 24.82
CA LEU A 61 -3.25 -10.10 26.27
C LEU A 61 -4.52 -10.56 27.00
N LYS A 62 -5.71 -10.14 26.53
CA LYS A 62 -6.95 -10.32 27.28
C LYS A 62 -7.88 -11.38 26.71
N SER A 63 -7.63 -11.86 25.49
CA SER A 63 -8.47 -12.86 24.87
C SER A 63 -7.81 -14.24 24.85
N SER A 64 -8.65 -15.27 24.95
CA SER A 64 -8.23 -16.66 24.90
C SER A 64 -7.71 -17.03 23.51
N LEU A 65 -6.89 -18.08 23.44
CA LEU A 65 -6.38 -18.63 22.19
C LEU A 65 -7.49 -18.94 21.17
N ASN A 66 -8.63 -19.45 21.65
CA ASN A 66 -9.79 -19.73 20.81
C ASN A 66 -10.42 -18.47 20.22
N GLU A 67 -10.56 -17.40 21.01
CA GLU A 67 -11.09 -16.12 20.53
C GLU A 67 -10.18 -15.49 19.48
N ARG A 68 -8.86 -15.46 19.73
CA ARG A 68 -7.89 -14.94 18.76
C ARG A 68 -7.93 -15.70 17.44
N ARG A 69 -8.07 -17.02 17.50
CA ARG A 69 -8.24 -17.87 16.32
C ARG A 69 -9.53 -17.56 15.57
N MET A 70 -10.68 -17.49 16.26
CA MET A 70 -11.98 -17.16 15.63
C MET A 70 -11.98 -15.77 14.98
N GLN A 71 -11.20 -14.82 15.52
CA GLN A 71 -11.02 -13.50 14.94
C GLN A 71 -9.99 -13.47 13.78
N GLY A 72 -9.37 -14.61 13.47
CA GLY A 72 -8.43 -14.78 12.37
C GLY A 72 -7.05 -14.17 12.59
N VAL A 73 -6.68 -13.84 13.83
CA VAL A 73 -5.38 -13.22 14.17
C VAL A 73 -4.37 -14.21 14.74
N THR A 74 -4.78 -15.45 14.97
CA THR A 74 -3.92 -16.53 15.46
C THR A 74 -4.14 -17.81 14.66
N TRP A 75 -3.06 -18.47 14.27
CA TRP A 75 -3.10 -19.87 13.82
C TRP A 75 -2.59 -20.76 14.95
N PHE A 76 -3.41 -21.71 15.39
CA PHE A 76 -3.03 -22.72 16.37
C PHE A 76 -3.96 -23.94 16.30
N PRO A 77 -3.43 -25.18 16.38
CA PRO A 77 -2.01 -25.54 16.26
C PRO A 77 -1.46 -25.47 14.83
N ILE A 78 -0.17 -25.15 14.71
CA ILE A 78 0.59 -25.24 13.46
C ILE A 78 1.62 -26.36 13.51
N GLN A 79 2.05 -26.80 12.33
CA GLN A 79 3.17 -27.71 12.14
C GLN A 79 4.20 -27.05 11.23
N ILE A 80 5.47 -27.06 11.67
CA ILE A 80 6.60 -26.66 10.82
C ILE A 80 6.86 -27.81 9.84
N MET A 81 6.85 -27.48 8.56
CA MET A 81 7.06 -28.43 7.46
C MET A 81 8.52 -28.46 7.04
N ASP A 82 9.15 -27.29 6.97
CA ASP A 82 10.49 -27.13 6.41
C ASP A 82 11.15 -25.84 6.93
N THR A 83 12.48 -25.83 6.91
CA THR A 83 13.32 -24.71 7.34
C THR A 83 14.51 -24.58 6.41
N GLU A 84 14.60 -23.46 5.71
CA GLU A 84 15.61 -23.17 4.69
C GLU A 84 16.36 -21.89 5.03
N LEU A 85 17.64 -21.82 4.66
CA LEU A 85 18.38 -20.55 4.67
C LEU A 85 17.90 -19.68 3.50
N GLY A 86 17.25 -18.57 3.83
CA GLY A 86 16.79 -17.58 2.88
C GLY A 86 17.90 -16.59 2.47
N ARG A 87 17.54 -15.59 1.66
CA ARG A 87 18.48 -14.55 1.22
C ARG A 87 18.85 -13.61 2.37
N GLY A 88 20.13 -13.34 2.54
CA GLY A 88 20.66 -12.34 3.50
C GLY A 88 20.66 -12.78 4.96
N ASP A 89 20.92 -14.07 5.22
CA ASP A 89 21.00 -14.70 6.55
C ASP A 89 19.68 -14.73 7.34
N TYR A 90 18.55 -14.78 6.61
CA TYR A 90 17.23 -14.98 7.24
C TYR A 90 16.85 -16.45 7.17
N LEU A 91 16.42 -17.01 8.30
CA LEU A 91 15.83 -18.34 8.33
C LEU A 91 14.40 -18.28 7.79
N SER A 92 14.13 -19.03 6.72
CA SER A 92 12.82 -19.16 6.10
C SER A 92 12.14 -20.43 6.60
N VAL A 93 10.99 -20.30 7.25
CA VAL A 93 10.27 -21.41 7.86
C VAL A 93 8.92 -21.57 7.17
N SER A 94 8.67 -22.74 6.60
CA SER A 94 7.38 -23.13 6.02
C SER A 94 6.55 -23.87 7.06
N LEU A 95 5.30 -23.48 7.25
CA LEU A 95 4.38 -24.09 8.21
C LEU A 95 2.96 -24.19 7.66
N ASN A 96 2.20 -25.15 8.20
CA ASN A 96 0.78 -25.32 7.90
C ASN A 96 -0.06 -25.30 9.18
N ARG A 97 -1.29 -24.80 9.10
CA ARG A 97 -2.29 -25.06 10.14
C ARG A 97 -2.72 -26.53 10.07
N THR A 98 -2.93 -27.13 11.24
CA THR A 98 -3.23 -28.57 11.35
C THR A 98 -4.73 -28.86 11.52
N ASN A 99 -5.54 -27.83 11.72
CA ASN A 99 -6.98 -27.90 11.90
C ASN A 99 -7.64 -26.52 11.66
N HIS A 100 -8.95 -26.44 11.89
CA HIS A 100 -9.74 -25.21 11.75
C HIS A 100 -9.58 -24.55 10.38
N TYR A 101 -9.60 -25.37 9.34
CA TYR A 101 -9.47 -24.97 7.93
C TYR A 101 -10.63 -24.09 7.43
N ASP A 102 -11.73 -24.09 8.17
CA ASP A 102 -12.94 -23.33 7.97
C ASP A 102 -12.86 -21.88 8.47
N VAL A 103 -11.86 -21.55 9.31
CA VAL A 103 -11.71 -20.21 9.88
C VAL A 103 -10.88 -19.32 8.95
N ASP A 104 -11.45 -18.19 8.53
CA ASP A 104 -10.72 -17.17 7.77
C ASP A 104 -9.68 -16.46 8.64
N HIS A 105 -8.62 -15.98 8.01
CA HIS A 105 -7.53 -15.30 8.70
C HIS A 105 -7.22 -13.91 8.14
N LYS A 106 -6.66 -13.05 8.99
CA LYS A 106 -6.26 -11.68 8.66
C LYS A 106 -4.80 -11.58 8.22
N PHE A 107 -4.03 -12.67 8.30
CA PHE A 107 -2.64 -12.72 7.85
C PHE A 107 -2.50 -12.34 6.39
N ARG A 108 -1.55 -11.46 6.11
CA ARG A 108 -1.18 -11.06 4.76
C ARG A 108 0.32 -11.11 4.63
N PHE A 109 0.71 -11.28 3.37
CA PHE A 109 2.08 -11.11 2.94
C PHE A 109 2.70 -9.83 3.54
N GLY A 110 3.89 -9.95 4.16
CA GLY A 110 4.66 -8.84 4.72
C GLY A 110 4.24 -8.36 6.11
N MET A 111 3.19 -8.91 6.72
CA MET A 111 2.80 -8.56 8.09
C MET A 111 3.78 -9.17 9.11
N PRO A 112 4.05 -8.46 10.23
CA PRO A 112 4.82 -9.01 11.33
C PRO A 112 3.98 -10.04 12.09
N VAL A 113 4.65 -11.11 12.52
CA VAL A 113 4.04 -12.22 13.26
C VAL A 113 4.98 -12.73 14.34
N SER A 114 4.43 -13.43 15.32
CA SER A 114 5.19 -14.11 16.37
C SER A 114 4.88 -15.60 16.34
N LEU A 115 5.90 -16.41 16.08
CA LEU A 115 5.86 -17.84 16.41
C LEU A 115 5.95 -17.98 17.92
N PHE A 116 5.07 -18.78 18.52
CA PHE A 116 5.06 -19.04 19.95
C PHE A 116 4.82 -20.52 20.27
N SER A 117 5.26 -20.95 21.45
CA SER A 117 4.90 -22.24 22.06
C SER A 117 3.81 -22.04 23.10
N ASN A 118 2.76 -22.86 23.07
CA ASN A 118 1.71 -22.82 24.10
C ASN A 118 2.13 -23.45 25.43
N HIS A 119 3.38 -23.90 25.58
CA HIS A 119 3.93 -24.32 26.86
C HIS A 119 4.32 -23.12 27.75
N ASP A 120 4.89 -22.08 27.15
CA ASP A 120 5.20 -20.79 27.80
C ASP A 120 5.01 -19.65 26.78
N PRO A 121 3.76 -19.26 26.47
CA PRO A 121 3.46 -18.35 25.37
C PRO A 121 3.91 -16.91 25.61
N GLU A 122 4.41 -16.56 26.80
CA GLU A 122 4.96 -15.23 27.08
C GLU A 122 6.46 -15.18 26.76
N GLN A 123 7.20 -16.24 27.08
CA GLN A 123 8.66 -16.28 26.90
C GLN A 123 9.09 -17.02 25.62
N ASP A 124 8.44 -18.14 25.29
CA ASP A 124 8.79 -18.97 24.14
C ASP A 124 8.17 -18.38 22.87
N ARG A 125 8.73 -17.25 22.43
CA ARG A 125 8.25 -16.50 21.26
C ARG A 125 9.40 -15.95 20.42
N ILE A 126 9.18 -15.85 19.12
CA ILE A 126 10.10 -15.17 18.19
C ILE A 126 9.33 -14.42 17.11
N ALA A 127 9.76 -13.20 16.81
CA ALA A 127 9.15 -12.35 15.79
C ALA A 127 9.73 -12.65 14.39
N GLY A 128 8.85 -12.66 13.39
CA GLY A 128 9.19 -12.84 11.98
C GLY A 128 8.26 -12.04 11.07
N ILE A 129 8.51 -12.12 9.76
CA ILE A 129 7.71 -11.45 8.74
C ILE A 129 7.15 -12.49 7.78
N ILE A 130 5.85 -12.42 7.49
CA ILE A 130 5.23 -13.33 6.52
C ILE A 130 5.85 -13.14 5.15
N SER A 131 6.34 -14.24 4.59
CA SER A 131 6.99 -14.31 3.29
C SER A 131 6.19 -15.02 2.21
N SER A 132 5.18 -15.77 2.57
CA SER A 132 4.12 -16.17 1.67
C SER A 132 2.94 -16.61 2.52
N ILE A 133 1.74 -16.51 1.96
CA ILE A 133 0.53 -16.97 2.61
C ILE A 133 -0.37 -17.61 1.56
N SER A 134 -0.88 -18.78 1.91
CA SER A 134 -1.94 -19.49 1.22
C SER A 134 -3.08 -19.71 2.19
N LYS A 135 -4.13 -20.44 1.79
CA LYS A 135 -5.27 -20.74 2.65
C LYS A 135 -4.86 -21.44 3.95
N ASP A 136 -3.93 -22.39 3.86
CA ASP A 136 -3.59 -23.29 4.96
C ASP A 136 -2.09 -23.33 5.32
N GLY A 137 -1.25 -22.77 4.44
CA GLY A 137 0.19 -22.71 4.59
C GLY A 137 0.72 -21.29 4.60
N MET A 138 1.75 -21.06 5.41
CA MET A 138 2.44 -19.78 5.55
C MET A 138 3.94 -20.04 5.52
N ARG A 139 4.67 -19.11 4.91
CA ARG A 139 6.12 -19.05 5.07
C ARG A 139 6.47 -17.77 5.83
N ILE A 140 7.41 -17.87 6.77
CA ILE A 140 7.83 -16.74 7.62
C ILE A 140 9.35 -16.65 7.56
N SER A 141 9.86 -15.42 7.40
CA SER A 141 11.29 -15.13 7.53
C SER A 141 11.61 -14.60 8.92
N PHE A 142 12.58 -15.23 9.57
CA PHE A 142 13.10 -14.86 10.89
C PHE A 142 14.54 -14.36 10.78
N ARG A 143 14.91 -13.40 11.62
CA ARG A 143 16.28 -12.87 11.73
C ARG A 143 17.07 -13.65 12.77
N VAL A 144 17.24 -14.95 12.54
CA VAL A 144 18.00 -15.87 13.39
C VAL A 144 18.70 -16.90 12.53
N ASP A 145 19.78 -17.47 13.04
CA ASP A 145 20.51 -18.54 12.36
C ASP A 145 19.72 -19.87 12.42
N GLU A 146 19.11 -20.17 13.56
CA GLU A 146 18.32 -21.37 13.80
C GLU A 146 17.08 -21.07 14.66
N LEU A 147 16.06 -21.92 14.54
CA LEU A 147 14.89 -21.82 15.42
C LEU A 147 15.26 -22.24 16.86
N PRO A 148 14.69 -21.57 17.88
CA PRO A 148 14.92 -21.95 19.28
C PRO A 148 14.49 -23.39 19.58
N GLU A 149 15.14 -24.06 20.54
CA GLU A 149 14.85 -25.45 20.93
C GLU A 149 13.39 -25.71 21.30
N TRP A 150 12.70 -24.71 21.91
CA TRP A 150 11.29 -24.85 22.25
C TRP A 150 10.39 -25.06 21.03
N SER A 151 10.82 -24.66 19.83
CA SER A 151 10.08 -24.87 18.58
C SER A 151 9.92 -26.36 18.25
N ARG A 152 10.75 -27.24 18.83
CA ARG A 152 10.70 -28.69 18.61
C ARG A 152 9.73 -29.42 19.54
N LYS A 153 9.18 -28.74 20.56
CA LYS A 153 8.35 -29.35 21.62
C LYS A 153 6.86 -29.46 21.26
N GLY A 154 6.45 -28.98 20.08
CA GLY A 154 5.06 -29.01 19.61
C GLY A 154 4.17 -27.95 20.26
N LYS A 155 2.85 -28.01 20.02
CA LYS A 155 1.86 -27.00 20.43
C LYS A 155 2.28 -25.57 20.05
N LEU A 156 2.68 -25.41 18.80
CA LEU A 156 3.09 -24.13 18.26
C LEU A 156 1.89 -23.36 17.72
N GLY A 157 2.00 -22.04 17.74
CA GLY A 157 1.07 -21.16 17.05
C GLY A 157 1.76 -19.92 16.50
N ILE A 158 1.03 -19.21 15.65
CA ILE A 158 1.44 -17.93 15.09
C ILE A 158 0.44 -16.87 15.53
N ASP A 159 0.92 -15.80 16.16
CA ASP A 159 0.14 -14.61 16.44
C ASP A 159 0.48 -13.49 15.45
N LEU A 160 -0.55 -12.78 14.99
CA LEU A 160 -0.36 -11.54 14.26
C LEU A 160 0.19 -10.47 15.21
N LEU A 161 1.23 -9.73 14.80
CA LEU A 161 1.78 -8.61 15.56
C LEU A 161 1.26 -7.26 15.03
N PHE A 162 1.37 -6.22 15.86
CA PHE A 162 1.07 -4.85 15.45
C PHE A 162 2.14 -4.34 14.47
N ASP A 163 1.71 -3.68 13.39
CA ASP A 163 2.61 -3.19 12.35
C ASP A 163 3.15 -1.78 12.69
N GLU A 164 4.12 -1.73 13.61
CA GLU A 164 4.78 -0.48 13.97
C GLU A 164 5.57 0.16 12.81
N TYR A 165 6.08 -0.67 11.89
CA TYR A 165 6.92 -0.22 10.79
C TYR A 165 6.14 0.71 9.87
N SER A 166 4.93 0.31 9.45
CA SER A 166 4.11 1.12 8.55
C SER A 166 3.81 2.51 9.14
N TYR A 167 3.47 2.59 10.43
CA TYR A 167 3.26 3.89 11.08
C TYR A 167 4.53 4.74 11.10
N ARG A 168 5.69 4.15 11.42
CA ARG A 168 6.95 4.88 11.42
C ARG A 168 7.26 5.48 10.05
N GLU A 169 7.07 4.71 8.97
CA GLU A 169 7.29 5.22 7.60
C GLU A 169 6.28 6.32 7.24
N MET A 170 5.01 6.18 7.63
CA MET A 170 3.99 7.21 7.42
C MET A 170 4.32 8.50 8.17
N PHE A 171 4.74 8.43 9.44
CA PHE A 171 5.21 9.60 10.18
C PHE A 171 6.42 10.25 9.52
N SER A 172 7.41 9.45 9.12
CA SER A 172 8.61 9.96 8.44
C SER A 172 8.26 10.68 7.12
N ALA A 173 7.33 10.13 6.34
CA ALA A 173 6.86 10.75 5.10
C ALA A 173 6.14 12.09 5.35
N LEU A 174 5.30 12.17 6.39
CA LEU A 174 4.62 13.40 6.77
C LEU A 174 5.59 14.48 7.24
N GLU A 175 6.55 14.14 8.10
CA GLU A 175 7.57 15.10 8.56
C GLU A 175 8.45 15.58 7.39
N LYS A 176 8.88 14.67 6.51
CA LYS A 176 9.64 15.04 5.31
C LYS A 176 8.82 15.94 4.38
N GLY A 177 7.53 15.67 4.21
CA GLY A 177 6.63 16.53 3.42
C GLY A 177 6.51 17.93 4.01
N LYS A 178 6.42 18.03 5.34
CA LYS A 178 6.38 19.29 6.09
C LYS A 178 7.67 20.09 6.01
N GLU A 179 8.82 19.43 5.99
CA GLU A 179 10.12 20.08 5.79
C GLU A 179 10.24 20.58 4.34
N LEU A 180 9.91 19.73 3.37
CA LEU A 180 9.99 20.08 1.94
C LEU A 180 9.04 21.22 1.56
N SER A 181 7.85 21.32 2.16
CA SER A 181 6.91 22.41 1.84
C SER A 181 7.49 23.80 2.16
N LYS A 182 8.42 23.89 3.12
CA LYS A 182 9.11 25.13 3.50
C LYS A 182 10.26 25.48 2.55
N ASP A 183 10.77 24.52 1.78
CA ASP A 183 11.84 24.75 0.81
C ASP A 183 11.30 25.52 -0.40
N THR A 184 11.82 26.71 -0.64
CA THR A 184 11.37 27.57 -1.75
C THR A 184 11.73 27.02 -3.12
N LYS A 185 12.79 26.21 -3.24
CA LYS A 185 13.28 25.63 -4.49
C LYS A 185 12.62 24.28 -4.80
N GLN A 186 12.46 23.42 -3.78
CA GLN A 186 12.01 22.03 -3.98
C GLN A 186 10.56 21.79 -3.54
N GLY A 187 9.98 22.69 -2.74
CA GLY A 187 8.66 22.50 -2.14
C GLY A 187 7.46 22.80 -3.04
N GLY A 188 7.66 23.31 -4.25
CA GLY A 188 6.56 23.74 -5.14
C GLY A 188 5.60 22.60 -5.51
N PHE A 189 6.08 21.36 -5.64
CA PHE A 189 5.18 20.21 -5.84
C PHE A 189 4.31 19.94 -4.61
N VAL A 190 4.92 19.94 -3.41
CA VAL A 190 4.21 19.70 -2.15
C VAL A 190 3.17 20.79 -1.89
N ARG A 191 3.54 22.06 -2.06
CA ARG A 191 2.62 23.20 -1.87
C ARG A 191 1.44 23.16 -2.83
N ARG A 192 1.65 22.73 -4.08
CA ARG A 192 0.56 22.49 -5.04
C ARG A 192 -0.36 21.34 -4.62
N LEU A 193 0.19 20.23 -4.11
CA LEU A 193 -0.62 19.10 -3.63
C LEU A 193 -1.48 19.43 -2.41
N ILE A 194 -0.98 20.24 -1.48
CA ILE A 194 -1.71 20.65 -0.27
C ILE A 194 -2.61 21.88 -0.50
N GLY A 195 -2.61 22.44 -1.72
CA GLY A 195 -3.46 23.57 -2.10
C GLY A 195 -2.96 24.95 -1.67
N GLU A 196 -1.69 25.09 -1.27
CA GLU A 196 -1.05 26.37 -0.98
C GLU A 196 -0.60 27.11 -2.26
N GLU A 197 -0.35 26.38 -3.34
CA GLU A 197 -0.04 26.93 -4.68
C GLU A 197 -1.00 26.36 -5.73
N LEU A 198 -1.26 27.11 -6.80
CA LEU A 198 -2.10 26.66 -7.91
C LEU A 198 -1.35 25.67 -8.82
N ILE A 199 -2.06 24.67 -9.32
CA ILE A 199 -1.55 23.75 -10.35
C ILE A 199 -1.73 24.44 -11.71
N PRO A 200 -0.66 24.73 -12.47
CA PRO A 200 -0.78 25.29 -13.80
C PRO A 200 -1.48 24.28 -14.72
N ILE A 201 -2.43 24.77 -15.51
CA ILE A 201 -3.09 24.00 -16.55
C ILE A 201 -2.38 24.35 -17.85
N GLU A 202 -1.66 23.38 -18.40
CA GLU A 202 -1.08 23.48 -19.73
C GLU A 202 -1.90 22.63 -20.69
N SER A 203 -2.09 23.13 -21.91
CA SER A 203 -2.77 22.43 -22.98
C SER A 203 -1.84 22.39 -24.18
N ASN A 204 -1.45 21.19 -24.61
CA ASN A 204 -0.78 20.99 -25.89
C ASN A 204 -1.80 20.50 -26.92
N GLU A 205 -1.51 20.73 -28.21
CA GLU A 205 -2.37 20.28 -29.31
C GLU A 205 -1.97 18.89 -29.84
N GLU A 206 -1.10 18.16 -29.14
CA GLU A 206 -0.61 16.86 -29.57
C GLU A 206 -1.57 15.72 -29.26
N PHE A 207 -2.20 15.15 -30.28
CA PHE A 207 -3.14 14.05 -30.09
C PHE A 207 -2.44 12.70 -29.87
N PHE A 208 -2.65 12.11 -28.69
CA PHE A 208 -2.29 10.71 -28.47
C PHE A 208 -3.37 9.80 -29.04
N VAL A 209 -2.97 8.89 -29.93
CA VAL A 209 -3.88 7.89 -30.49
C VAL A 209 -3.24 6.50 -30.39
N HIS A 210 -3.90 5.62 -29.67
CA HIS A 210 -3.61 4.19 -29.64
C HIS A 210 -4.81 3.41 -30.18
N PRO A 211 -4.61 2.50 -31.15
CA PRO A 211 -5.71 1.80 -31.82
C PRO A 211 -6.53 0.91 -30.87
N ASP A 212 -5.87 0.33 -29.86
CA ASP A 212 -6.53 -0.56 -28.88
C ASP A 212 -7.23 0.20 -27.74
N LEU A 213 -7.19 1.52 -27.74
CA LEU A 213 -7.86 2.35 -26.73
C LEU A 213 -9.08 3.04 -27.35
N ASN A 214 -10.15 3.13 -26.57
CA ASN A 214 -11.30 3.94 -26.97
C ASN A 214 -10.98 5.45 -26.83
N ILE A 215 -11.89 6.30 -27.33
CA ILE A 215 -11.70 7.76 -27.36
C ILE A 215 -11.45 8.34 -25.96
N SER A 216 -12.18 7.89 -24.93
CA SER A 216 -12.02 8.43 -23.58
C SER A 216 -10.70 8.00 -22.93
N GLN A 217 -10.24 6.78 -23.20
CA GLN A 217 -8.94 6.28 -22.76
C GLN A 217 -7.79 7.00 -23.47
N ASN A 218 -7.86 7.20 -24.78
CA ASN A 218 -6.87 7.98 -25.53
C ASN A 218 -6.75 9.41 -25.00
N LYS A 219 -7.89 10.07 -24.77
CA LYS A 219 -7.94 11.40 -24.16
C LYS A 219 -7.32 11.41 -22.75
N ALA A 220 -7.59 10.37 -21.95
CA ALA A 220 -7.01 10.27 -20.61
C ALA A 220 -5.48 10.07 -20.64
N VAL A 221 -4.97 9.26 -21.58
CA VAL A 221 -3.51 9.11 -21.77
C VAL A 221 -2.90 10.44 -22.19
N GLN A 222 -3.51 11.15 -23.14
CA GLN A 222 -3.03 12.46 -23.56
C GLN A 222 -2.95 13.46 -22.39
N GLN A 223 -4.00 13.55 -21.58
CA GLN A 223 -4.00 14.41 -20.39
C GLN A 223 -2.92 14.02 -19.37
N ILE A 224 -2.52 12.75 -19.29
CA ILE A 224 -1.40 12.32 -18.44
C ILE A 224 -0.06 12.78 -19.00
N LEU A 225 0.12 12.71 -20.33
CA LEU A 225 1.36 13.15 -21.01
C LEU A 225 1.56 14.67 -20.94
N GLU A 226 0.46 15.42 -20.95
CA GLU A 226 0.46 16.89 -20.86
C GLU A 226 0.60 17.41 -19.42
N ALA A 227 0.36 16.56 -18.42
CA ALA A 227 0.35 16.99 -17.03
C ALA A 227 1.76 17.23 -16.47
N ASN A 228 2.12 18.50 -16.28
CA ASN A 228 3.40 18.88 -15.70
C ASN A 228 3.53 18.66 -14.19
N THR A 229 2.40 18.55 -13.47
CA THR A 229 2.40 18.44 -12.00
C THR A 229 1.64 17.21 -11.52
N VAL A 230 0.35 17.11 -11.84
CA VAL A 230 -0.51 16.00 -11.41
C VAL A 230 -1.55 15.72 -12.49
N ALA A 231 -1.71 14.46 -12.87
CA ALA A 231 -2.81 13.98 -13.70
C ALA A 231 -3.73 13.11 -12.86
N LEU A 232 -5.05 13.24 -13.06
CA LEU A 232 -6.01 12.46 -12.31
C LEU A 232 -6.85 11.50 -13.18
N LEU A 233 -6.54 10.21 -13.16
CA LEU A 233 -7.23 9.16 -13.90
C LEU A 233 -8.37 8.56 -13.06
N HIS A 234 -9.60 8.92 -13.40
CA HIS A 234 -10.80 8.34 -12.80
C HIS A 234 -11.54 7.43 -13.79
N GLY A 235 -12.18 6.39 -13.26
CA GLY A 235 -13.01 5.49 -14.06
C GLY A 235 -13.81 4.51 -13.20
N PRO A 236 -15.10 4.28 -13.47
CA PRO A 236 -15.89 3.23 -12.81
C PRO A 236 -15.27 1.83 -12.90
N PRO A 237 -15.73 0.84 -12.09
CA PRO A 237 -15.32 -0.55 -12.25
C PRO A 237 -15.51 -1.05 -13.69
N GLY A 238 -14.56 -1.83 -14.21
CA GLY A 238 -14.63 -2.39 -15.57
C GLY A 238 -14.24 -1.46 -16.72
N THR A 239 -13.97 -0.17 -16.49
CA THR A 239 -13.67 0.82 -17.56
C THR A 239 -12.24 0.79 -18.13
N GLY A 240 -11.47 -0.26 -17.81
CA GLY A 240 -10.11 -0.43 -18.35
C GLY A 240 -9.08 0.57 -17.81
N LYS A 241 -9.27 1.16 -16.61
CA LYS A 241 -8.30 2.05 -15.96
C LYS A 241 -6.86 1.51 -15.97
N THR A 242 -6.68 0.24 -15.62
CA THR A 242 -5.37 -0.41 -15.64
C THR A 242 -4.80 -0.42 -17.06
N THR A 243 -5.60 -0.77 -18.07
CA THR A 243 -5.20 -0.72 -19.48
C THR A 243 -4.75 0.69 -19.87
N THR A 244 -5.52 1.72 -19.52
CA THR A 244 -5.16 3.13 -19.77
C THR A 244 -3.84 3.52 -19.10
N LEU A 245 -3.66 3.13 -17.83
CA LEU A 245 -2.44 3.42 -17.06
C LEU A 245 -1.21 2.78 -17.69
N ILE A 246 -1.31 1.52 -18.14
CA ILE A 246 -0.21 0.80 -18.81
C ILE A 246 0.22 1.53 -20.08
N GLN A 247 -0.74 1.98 -20.90
CA GLN A 247 -0.43 2.74 -22.11
C GLN A 247 0.17 4.11 -21.79
N ALA A 248 -0.31 4.79 -20.75
CA ALA A 248 0.27 6.05 -20.29
C ALA A 248 1.72 5.89 -19.83
N VAL A 249 2.03 4.87 -19.03
CA VAL A 249 3.42 4.56 -18.61
C VAL A 249 4.32 4.31 -19.81
N LYS A 250 3.86 3.49 -20.77
CA LYS A 250 4.61 3.21 -22.00
C LYS A 250 4.87 4.47 -22.82
N ALA A 251 3.88 5.35 -22.95
CA ALA A 251 4.01 6.61 -23.66
C ALA A 251 4.97 7.58 -22.95
N LEU A 252 4.86 7.71 -21.62
CA LEU A 252 5.76 8.54 -20.80
C LEU A 252 7.23 8.11 -20.93
N LEU A 253 7.51 6.80 -20.86
CA LEU A 253 8.87 6.26 -21.02
C LEU A 253 9.45 6.50 -22.41
N LYS A 254 8.60 6.54 -23.44
CA LYS A 254 9.03 6.86 -24.81
C LYS A 254 9.35 8.35 -24.97
N GLN A 255 8.53 9.24 -24.38
CA GLN A 255 8.68 10.69 -24.51
C GLN A 255 9.82 11.23 -23.64
N HIS A 256 9.99 10.65 -22.45
CA HIS A 256 10.97 11.09 -21.48
C HIS A 256 11.84 9.88 -21.13
N SER A 257 13.13 9.89 -21.48
CA SER A 257 14.11 8.85 -21.14
C SER A 257 14.43 8.80 -19.63
N LYS A 258 13.40 8.84 -18.79
CA LYS A 258 13.45 8.90 -17.33
C LYS A 258 12.90 7.60 -16.74
N GLN A 259 13.36 7.29 -15.54
CA GLN A 259 12.81 6.21 -14.73
C GLN A 259 11.46 6.63 -14.13
N LEU A 260 10.50 5.70 -14.08
CA LEU A 260 9.20 5.90 -13.45
C LEU A 260 9.08 5.02 -12.19
N LEU A 261 8.64 5.63 -11.09
CA LEU A 261 8.27 4.91 -9.88
C LEU A 261 6.77 4.63 -9.91
N VAL A 262 6.39 3.35 -9.93
CA VAL A 262 4.99 2.92 -9.85
C VAL A 262 4.73 2.35 -8.47
N VAL A 263 3.71 2.87 -7.78
CA VAL A 263 3.33 2.46 -6.43
C VAL A 263 1.85 2.06 -6.37
N ALA A 264 1.53 1.10 -5.50
CA ALA A 264 0.16 0.69 -5.21
C ALA A 264 0.02 0.32 -3.73
N PRO A 265 -1.18 0.43 -3.14
CA PRO A 265 -1.39 0.20 -1.71
C PRO A 265 -1.32 -1.29 -1.30
N SER A 266 -1.27 -2.23 -2.25
CA SER A 266 -1.15 -3.66 -1.96
C SER A 266 -0.13 -4.35 -2.87
N ASN A 267 0.56 -5.36 -2.35
CA ASN A 267 1.54 -6.14 -3.13
C ASN A 267 0.88 -6.75 -4.37
N THR A 268 -0.29 -7.38 -4.23
CA THR A 268 -1.04 -7.94 -5.37
C THR A 268 -1.32 -6.92 -6.48
N ALA A 269 -1.57 -5.66 -6.13
CA ALA A 269 -1.75 -4.61 -7.14
C ALA A 269 -0.41 -4.22 -7.81
N VAL A 270 0.70 -4.20 -7.06
CA VAL A 270 2.04 -3.99 -7.63
C VAL A 270 2.43 -5.15 -8.56
N ASP A 271 2.16 -6.38 -8.15
CA ASP A 271 2.51 -7.59 -8.92
C ASP A 271 1.70 -7.63 -10.22
N LEU A 272 0.39 -7.35 -10.16
CA LEU A 272 -0.46 -7.19 -11.35
C LEU A 272 0.07 -6.09 -12.29
N LEU A 273 0.49 -4.94 -11.76
CA LEU A 273 1.05 -3.87 -12.59
C LEU A 273 2.39 -4.29 -13.21
N THR A 274 3.21 -5.03 -12.48
CA THR A 274 4.50 -5.57 -12.94
C THR A 274 4.29 -6.50 -14.13
N GLU A 275 3.44 -7.52 -13.99
CA GLU A 275 3.09 -8.46 -15.07
C GLU A 275 2.55 -7.74 -16.31
N ARG A 276 1.65 -6.77 -16.11
CA ARG A 276 1.01 -6.03 -17.21
C ARG A 276 1.98 -5.11 -17.95
N LEU A 277 2.94 -4.52 -17.24
CA LEU A 277 3.99 -3.68 -17.84
C LEU A 277 5.01 -4.53 -18.59
N ASP A 278 5.44 -5.65 -18.01
CA ASP A 278 6.36 -6.60 -18.65
C ASP A 278 5.76 -7.16 -19.95
N ALA A 279 4.49 -7.57 -19.91
CA ALA A 279 3.76 -8.09 -21.07
C ALA A 279 3.66 -7.09 -22.25
N VAL A 280 3.81 -5.78 -22.02
CA VAL A 280 3.83 -4.76 -23.09
C VAL A 280 5.24 -4.31 -23.48
N GLY A 281 6.26 -5.00 -22.97
CA GLY A 281 7.68 -4.82 -23.27
C GLY A 281 8.37 -3.70 -22.47
N VAL A 282 7.81 -3.30 -21.32
CA VAL A 282 8.46 -2.33 -20.42
C VAL A 282 9.43 -3.07 -19.51
N THR A 283 10.68 -2.62 -19.42
CA THR A 283 11.63 -3.15 -18.44
C THR A 283 11.22 -2.69 -17.04
N VAL A 284 10.84 -3.63 -16.17
CA VAL A 284 10.39 -3.35 -14.80
C VAL A 284 11.37 -3.92 -13.79
N THR A 285 11.57 -3.21 -12.67
CA THR A 285 12.24 -3.73 -11.48
C THR A 285 11.31 -3.63 -10.29
N ARG A 286 10.86 -4.77 -9.77
CA ARG A 286 10.00 -4.85 -8.59
C ARG A 286 10.82 -4.67 -7.31
N ILE A 287 10.70 -3.51 -6.68
CA ILE A 287 11.36 -3.22 -5.39
C ILE A 287 10.48 -3.76 -4.25
N GLY A 288 11.03 -4.65 -3.45
CA GLY A 288 10.43 -5.22 -2.25
C GLY A 288 11.49 -5.97 -1.46
N ASN A 289 11.22 -6.32 -0.21
CA ASN A 289 12.07 -7.31 0.48
C ASN A 289 12.10 -8.58 -0.41
N PRO A 290 13.22 -9.31 -0.60
CA PRO A 290 13.34 -10.46 -1.52
C PRO A 290 12.28 -11.55 -1.34
N VAL A 291 11.68 -11.56 -0.16
CA VAL A 291 10.51 -12.33 0.24
C VAL A 291 9.20 -11.86 -0.44
N LYS A 292 9.10 -10.58 -0.82
CA LYS A 292 7.95 -9.80 -1.36
C LYS A 292 7.87 -9.72 -2.87
N VAL A 293 8.58 -10.57 -3.58
CA VAL A 293 8.57 -10.60 -5.04
C VAL A 293 8.14 -12.02 -5.43
N SER A 294 6.94 -12.14 -5.99
CA SER A 294 6.57 -13.34 -6.74
C SER A 294 7.51 -13.46 -7.93
N GLU A 295 7.99 -14.67 -8.21
CA GLU A 295 8.72 -14.96 -9.46
C GLU A 295 7.91 -14.57 -10.70
#